data_AF-A0A7W0VSZ5-F1
#
_entry.id   AF-A0A7W0VSZ5-F1
#
_cell.length_a   1.000
_cell.length_b   1.000
_cell.length_c   1.000
_cell.angle_alpha   90.00
_cell.angle_beta   90.00
_cell.angle_gamma   90.00
#
_symmetry.space_group_name_H-M   'P 1'
#
loop_
_entity.id
_entity.type
_entity.pdbx_description
1 polymer ?
#
loop_
_entity_poly.entity_id
_entity_poly.type
_entity_poly.pdbx_seq_one_letter_code
_entity_poly.pdbx_strand_id
1 'polypeptide(L)'
;MRFTPAIVTALLLATGCVGGIENTDPPPATPDAGVTPPSGSMARQMFTTNVHPIVMRCSGGACHSVTGAVGGGASRFADSSPDTSYDAIVRQPLAVGGFNAQAGFLTKIAGGHQAITYSTAEISSINAWFAQELKEKMGTGMPPAVDPIEVLKKWSGCMTLANFNTAQMAQKWGGLAASQGQKCANCHALGGDSFIATTNAQTMFDMMTKYKDYLLKFFTVDGTGKVIINKASMVNAGVTIPSHPRFDPTTNAGMQALEAYYTATLPLFEANPNTCEPPRLLP
;
A
#
# COMPACT_ATOMS: atom_id res chain seq x y z
N MET A 1 64.02 -32.04 22.19
CA MET A 1 63.75 -33.38 22.75
C MET A 1 62.29 -33.70 22.49
N ARG A 2 62.03 -34.90 21.96
CA ARG A 2 60.69 -35.46 21.68
C ARG A 2 59.99 -35.77 23.00
N PHE A 3 58.65 -35.73 23.03
CA PHE A 3 57.77 -36.87 23.36
C PHE A 3 56.29 -36.42 23.36
N THR A 4 55.56 -36.84 22.33
CA THR A 4 54.10 -37.05 22.35
C THR A 4 53.83 -38.44 22.96
N PRO A 5 52.71 -38.68 23.67
CA PRO A 5 51.56 -39.42 23.09
C PRO A 5 50.21 -39.01 23.77
N ALA A 6 48.99 -39.48 23.49
CA ALA A 6 48.30 -40.36 22.53
C ALA A 6 46.79 -40.00 22.67
N ILE A 7 46.04 -39.80 21.57
CA ILE A 7 45.11 -40.75 20.90
C ILE A 7 43.88 -41.16 21.75
N VAL A 8 42.67 -40.96 21.20
CA VAL A 8 41.55 -41.93 20.97
C VAL A 8 40.33 -41.09 20.47
N THR A 9 39.98 -41.09 19.17
CA THR A 9 39.01 -41.97 18.44
C THR A 9 37.57 -41.82 18.98
N ALA A 10 36.47 -41.64 18.25
CA ALA A 10 36.05 -41.36 16.88
C ALA A 10 34.52 -41.06 16.95
N LEU A 11 33.91 -40.36 15.99
CA LEU A 11 32.79 -40.90 15.20
C LEU A 11 32.35 -39.95 14.07
N LEU A 12 32.02 -40.57 12.94
CA LEU A 12 31.44 -40.04 11.71
C LEU A 12 30.15 -39.25 11.96
N LEU A 13 29.84 -38.31 11.06
CA LEU A 13 28.68 -38.40 10.15
C LEU A 13 28.70 -37.29 9.07
N ALA A 14 28.60 -37.77 7.82
CA ALA A 14 27.89 -37.22 6.67
C ALA A 14 28.03 -35.74 6.27
N THR A 15 28.61 -35.59 5.08
CA THR A 15 28.17 -34.72 3.96
C THR A 15 26.78 -34.09 4.08
N GLY A 16 26.72 -32.79 3.82
CA GLY A 16 25.52 -32.07 3.43
C GLY A 16 25.90 -30.74 2.80
N CYS A 17 25.98 -30.73 1.46
CA CYS A 17 26.00 -29.48 0.70
C CYS A 17 24.73 -28.70 1.06
N VAL A 18 24.88 -27.48 1.57
CA VAL A 18 23.74 -26.55 1.66
C VAL A 18 23.44 -26.11 0.24
N GLY A 19 22.55 -26.86 -0.41
CA GLY A 19 21.97 -26.50 -1.69
C GLY A 19 21.16 -25.22 -1.53
N GLY A 20 21.37 -24.30 -2.47
CA GLY A 20 20.50 -23.14 -2.64
C GLY A 20 19.07 -23.60 -2.90
N ILE A 21 18.15 -23.03 -2.15
CA ILE A 21 16.75 -22.98 -2.57
C ILE A 21 16.68 -21.86 -3.60
N GLU A 22 16.95 -22.21 -4.85
CA GLU A 22 16.37 -21.48 -5.96
C GLU A 22 14.85 -21.68 -5.87
N ASN A 23 14.16 -20.72 -5.25
CA ASN A 23 12.73 -20.55 -5.46
C ASN A 23 12.55 -20.05 -6.89
N THR A 24 12.56 -20.98 -7.86
CA THR A 24 12.13 -20.71 -9.25
C THR A 24 10.62 -20.77 -9.42
N ASP A 25 9.87 -21.00 -8.34
CA ASP A 25 8.43 -20.77 -8.37
C ASP A 25 8.19 -19.26 -8.34
N PRO A 26 7.63 -18.65 -9.40
CA PRO A 26 7.11 -17.31 -9.25
C PRO A 26 6.10 -17.36 -8.10
N PRO A 27 6.16 -16.43 -7.12
CA PRO A 27 5.16 -16.38 -6.07
C PRO A 27 3.78 -16.38 -6.74
N PRO A 28 2.80 -17.16 -6.24
CA PRO A 28 1.45 -17.09 -6.77
C PRO A 28 1.05 -15.61 -6.77
N ALA A 29 0.70 -15.08 -7.94
CA ALA A 29 0.37 -13.67 -8.09
C ALA A 29 -0.83 -13.34 -7.19
N THR A 30 -0.56 -12.86 -5.98
CA THR A 30 -1.60 -12.35 -5.11
C THR A 30 -2.06 -11.01 -5.69
N PRO A 31 -3.38 -10.78 -5.86
CA PRO A 31 -3.83 -9.53 -6.44
C PRO A 31 -3.58 -8.39 -5.45
N ASP A 32 -2.55 -7.59 -5.71
CA ASP A 32 -2.36 -6.26 -5.09
C ASP A 32 -3.65 -5.44 -5.25
N ALA A 33 -3.89 -4.50 -4.32
CA ALA A 33 -4.92 -3.46 -4.42
C ALA A 33 -4.75 -2.51 -5.63
N GLY A 34 -3.95 -2.88 -6.64
CA GLY A 34 -3.74 -2.19 -7.91
C GLY A 34 -3.87 -3.08 -9.15
N VAL A 35 -4.24 -4.36 -9.01
CA VAL A 35 -4.51 -5.22 -10.18
C VAL A 35 -5.91 -4.93 -10.70
N THR A 36 -6.00 -4.53 -11.97
CA THR A 36 -7.26 -4.40 -12.70
C THR A 36 -7.86 -5.80 -12.88
N PRO A 37 -9.09 -6.06 -12.37
CA PRO A 37 -9.79 -7.31 -12.62
C PRO A 37 -10.03 -7.54 -14.12
N PRO A 38 -10.23 -8.81 -14.56
CA PRO A 38 -10.55 -9.12 -15.95
C PRO A 38 -11.73 -8.28 -16.47
N SER A 39 -11.66 -7.86 -17.74
CA SER A 39 -12.79 -7.22 -18.42
C SER A 39 -13.99 -8.17 -18.39
N GLY A 40 -15.06 -7.78 -17.68
CA GLY A 40 -16.28 -8.58 -17.52
C GLY A 40 -16.59 -9.04 -16.09
N SER A 41 -15.77 -8.68 -15.10
CA SER A 41 -16.05 -8.99 -13.70
C SER A 41 -17.38 -8.38 -13.22
N MET A 42 -18.06 -9.02 -12.26
CA MET A 42 -19.32 -8.50 -11.71
C MET A 42 -19.08 -7.19 -10.98
N ALA A 43 -17.93 -7.02 -10.30
CA ALA A 43 -17.57 -5.76 -9.68
C ALA A 43 -17.48 -4.62 -10.71
N ARG A 44 -16.85 -4.86 -11.86
CA ARG A 44 -16.82 -3.88 -12.96
C ARG A 44 -18.22 -3.56 -13.47
N GLN A 45 -19.08 -4.57 -13.67
CA GLN A 45 -20.46 -4.34 -14.13
C GLN A 45 -21.27 -3.51 -13.13
N MET A 46 -21.12 -3.80 -11.83
CA MET A 46 -21.74 -3.04 -10.75
C MET A 46 -21.23 -1.60 -10.72
N PHE A 47 -19.92 -1.41 -10.91
CA PHE A 47 -19.35 -0.08 -11.00
C PHE A 47 -19.94 0.69 -12.17
N THR A 48 -19.82 0.17 -13.39
CA THR A 48 -20.29 0.82 -14.63
C THR A 48 -21.76 1.20 -14.54
N THR A 49 -22.60 0.31 -13.98
CA THR A 49 -24.05 0.53 -13.94
C THR A 49 -24.47 1.45 -12.80
N ASN A 50 -23.92 1.26 -11.59
CA ASN A 50 -24.48 1.86 -10.38
C ASN A 50 -23.58 2.90 -9.74
N VAL A 51 -22.25 2.79 -9.89
CA VAL A 51 -21.29 3.65 -9.19
C VAL A 51 -20.71 4.73 -10.09
N HIS A 52 -20.51 4.45 -11.38
CA HIS A 52 -19.97 5.41 -12.33
C HIS A 52 -20.81 6.70 -12.41
N PRO A 53 -22.15 6.65 -12.47
CA PRO A 53 -22.95 7.88 -12.43
C PRO A 53 -22.71 8.72 -11.16
N ILE A 54 -22.42 8.06 -10.02
CA ILE A 54 -22.10 8.72 -8.76
C ILE A 54 -20.70 9.34 -8.82
N VAL A 55 -19.70 8.59 -9.29
CA VAL A 55 -18.31 9.05 -9.47
C VAL A 55 -18.23 10.25 -10.41
N MET A 56 -19.06 10.29 -11.45
CA MET A 56 -19.06 11.40 -12.39
C MET A 56 -19.44 12.74 -11.75
N ARG A 57 -20.13 12.75 -10.61
CA ARG A 57 -20.37 13.98 -9.84
C ARG A 57 -19.07 14.55 -9.24
N CYS A 58 -18.04 13.72 -9.04
CA CYS A 58 -16.72 14.15 -8.60
C CYS A 58 -15.88 14.75 -9.74
N SER A 59 -16.29 14.62 -11.00
CA SER A 59 -15.56 15.18 -12.15
C SER A 59 -15.70 16.71 -12.29
N GLY A 60 -16.64 17.32 -11.56
CA GLY A 60 -16.91 18.77 -11.62
C GLY A 60 -15.67 19.63 -11.33
N GLY A 61 -15.47 20.69 -12.12
CA GLY A 61 -14.30 21.57 -12.00
C GLY A 61 -12.97 20.90 -12.39
N ALA A 62 -13.02 19.73 -13.02
CA ALA A 62 -11.88 18.87 -13.38
C ALA A 62 -11.10 18.31 -12.19
N CYS A 63 -11.51 18.49 -10.93
CA CYS A 63 -10.72 18.13 -9.75
C CYS A 63 -10.30 16.64 -9.69
N HIS A 64 -11.20 15.74 -10.09
CA HIS A 64 -10.94 14.30 -10.12
C HIS A 64 -10.92 13.72 -11.54
N SER A 65 -10.89 14.58 -12.56
CA SER A 65 -10.88 14.14 -13.96
C SER A 65 -9.61 13.36 -14.27
N VAL A 66 -9.74 12.19 -14.89
CA VAL A 66 -8.60 11.45 -15.46
C VAL A 66 -7.93 12.29 -16.54
N THR A 67 -8.74 12.91 -17.41
CA THR A 67 -8.32 13.78 -18.50
C THR A 67 -8.64 15.23 -18.17
N GLY A 68 -7.67 15.96 -17.61
CA GLY A 68 -7.78 17.42 -17.45
C GLY A 68 -7.78 17.96 -16.02
N ALA A 69 -7.55 17.15 -14.99
CA ALA A 69 -7.35 17.69 -13.65
C ALA A 69 -6.11 18.60 -13.55
N VAL A 70 -6.34 19.84 -13.13
CA VAL A 70 -5.29 20.83 -12.82
C VAL A 70 -4.89 20.67 -11.35
N GLY A 71 -3.68 20.12 -11.11
CA GLY A 71 -3.18 19.78 -9.77
C GLY A 71 -3.68 18.41 -9.25
N GLY A 72 -2.89 17.77 -8.39
CA GLY A 72 -3.26 16.53 -7.67
C GLY A 72 -3.22 15.23 -8.50
N GLY A 73 -2.04 14.59 -8.60
CA GLY A 73 -1.92 13.27 -9.25
C GLY A 73 -2.57 12.11 -8.48
N ALA A 74 -2.84 12.30 -7.19
CA ALA A 74 -3.28 11.23 -6.27
C ALA A 74 -4.81 11.05 -6.19
N SER A 75 -5.60 11.71 -7.03
CA SER A 75 -7.07 11.67 -6.94
C SER A 75 -7.77 11.73 -8.30
N ARG A 76 -7.13 11.22 -9.37
CA ARG A 76 -7.72 11.19 -10.71
C ARG A 76 -8.41 9.86 -10.93
N PHE A 77 -9.73 9.87 -11.00
CA PHE A 77 -10.52 8.64 -11.08
C PHE A 77 -11.89 8.78 -11.77
N ALA A 78 -12.27 9.97 -12.21
CA ALA A 78 -13.52 10.20 -12.92
C ALA A 78 -13.26 10.52 -14.40
N ASP A 79 -13.90 9.80 -15.30
CA ASP A 79 -13.85 9.99 -16.75
C ASP A 79 -15.22 9.64 -17.35
N SER A 80 -15.60 10.31 -18.43
CA SER A 80 -16.82 9.99 -19.18
C SER A 80 -16.93 8.51 -19.57
N SER A 81 -15.80 7.84 -19.78
CA SER A 81 -15.71 6.40 -19.95
C SER A 81 -15.81 5.68 -18.59
N PRO A 82 -16.82 4.81 -18.39
CA PRO A 82 -16.93 4.02 -17.17
C PRO A 82 -15.75 3.08 -16.98
N ASP A 83 -15.24 2.48 -18.06
CA ASP A 83 -14.08 1.59 -17.98
C ASP A 83 -12.82 2.33 -17.55
N THR A 84 -12.59 3.54 -18.07
CA THR A 84 -11.45 4.37 -17.69
C THR A 84 -11.56 4.82 -16.24
N SER A 85 -12.76 5.20 -15.78
CA SER A 85 -13.01 5.55 -14.38
C SER A 85 -12.77 4.36 -13.45
N TYR A 86 -13.24 3.18 -13.84
CA TYR A 86 -13.07 1.96 -13.07
C TYR A 86 -11.58 1.64 -12.89
N ASP A 87 -10.82 1.58 -14.00
CA ASP A 87 -9.39 1.28 -13.97
C ASP A 87 -8.61 2.27 -13.12
N ALA A 88 -9.00 3.54 -13.18
CA ALA A 88 -8.39 4.58 -12.37
C ALA A 88 -8.75 4.41 -10.89
N ILE A 89 -10.03 4.33 -10.53
CA ILE A 89 -10.48 4.39 -9.12
C ILE A 89 -10.02 3.18 -8.30
N VAL A 90 -10.03 1.97 -8.86
CA VAL A 90 -9.61 0.76 -8.13
C VAL A 90 -8.12 0.75 -7.81
N ARG A 91 -7.33 1.61 -8.49
CA ARG A 91 -5.90 1.84 -8.26
C ARG A 91 -5.62 3.06 -7.37
N GLN A 92 -6.65 3.69 -6.80
CA GLN A 92 -6.51 4.83 -5.89
C GLN A 92 -6.78 4.41 -4.44
N PRO A 93 -5.77 3.95 -3.67
CA PRO A 93 -5.93 3.57 -2.27
C PRO A 93 -6.59 4.63 -1.40
N LEU A 94 -6.34 5.92 -1.70
CA LEU A 94 -6.97 7.03 -0.97
C LEU A 94 -8.46 7.18 -1.28
N ALA A 95 -8.90 6.83 -2.50
CA ALA A 95 -10.30 6.88 -2.87
C ALA A 95 -11.07 5.68 -2.31
N VAL A 96 -10.59 4.46 -2.55
CA VAL A 96 -11.34 3.24 -2.18
C VAL A 96 -11.01 2.69 -0.79
N GLY A 97 -9.89 3.06 -0.17
CA GLY A 97 -9.58 2.77 1.24
C GLY A 97 -9.58 1.29 1.65
N GLY A 98 -9.43 0.36 0.70
CA GLY A 98 -9.61 -1.07 0.93
C GLY A 98 -11.04 -1.58 0.68
N PHE A 99 -11.86 -0.82 -0.04
CA PHE A 99 -13.23 -1.16 -0.42
C PHE A 99 -14.14 -1.37 0.80
N ASN A 100 -14.19 -0.38 1.69
CA ASN A 100 -14.99 -0.39 2.92
C ASN A 100 -15.64 0.98 3.18
N ALA A 101 -16.39 1.10 4.28
CA ALA A 101 -17.06 2.34 4.67
C ALA A 101 -16.09 3.51 4.93
N GLN A 102 -14.82 3.22 5.22
CA GLN A 102 -13.75 4.17 5.50
C GLN A 102 -13.05 4.66 4.22
N ALA A 103 -13.49 4.23 3.04
CA ALA A 103 -13.04 4.77 1.76
C ALA A 103 -13.09 6.30 1.74
N GLY A 104 -12.03 6.94 1.23
CA GLY A 104 -12.00 8.40 1.09
C GLY A 104 -13.15 8.93 0.25
N PHE A 105 -13.56 8.16 -0.76
CA PHE A 105 -14.71 8.43 -1.61
C PHE A 105 -16.02 8.56 -0.82
N LEU A 106 -16.21 7.80 0.25
CA LEU A 106 -17.38 7.90 1.14
C LEU A 106 -17.19 8.96 2.22
N THR A 107 -16.05 8.90 2.92
CA THR A 107 -15.79 9.72 4.12
C THR A 107 -15.59 11.20 3.80
N LYS A 108 -14.94 11.55 2.68
CA LYS A 108 -14.76 12.96 2.28
C LYS A 108 -16.08 13.62 1.90
N ILE A 109 -16.93 12.91 1.14
CA ILE A 109 -18.25 13.41 0.75
C ILE A 109 -19.17 13.53 1.96
N ALA A 110 -19.17 12.55 2.87
CA ALA A 110 -19.90 12.66 4.14
C ALA A 110 -19.45 13.87 4.98
N GLY A 111 -18.17 14.25 4.90
CA GLY A 111 -17.61 15.47 5.50
C GLY A 111 -17.92 16.78 4.78
N GLY A 112 -18.75 16.77 3.73
CA GLY A 112 -19.19 17.97 3.00
C GLY A 112 -18.28 18.41 1.85
N HIS A 113 -17.44 17.52 1.32
CA HIS A 113 -16.53 17.85 0.22
C HIS A 113 -17.28 18.40 -1.01
N GLN A 114 -16.96 19.64 -1.40
CA GLN A 114 -17.55 20.36 -2.55
C GLN A 114 -19.08 20.43 -2.53
N ALA A 115 -19.70 20.43 -1.35
CA ALA A 115 -21.16 20.40 -1.18
C ALA A 115 -21.86 19.22 -1.89
N ILE A 116 -21.11 18.16 -2.22
CA ILE A 116 -21.65 16.91 -2.73
C ILE A 116 -22.17 16.11 -1.54
N THR A 117 -23.30 15.44 -1.71
CA THR A 117 -23.85 14.46 -0.76
C THR A 117 -24.26 13.19 -1.49
N TYR A 118 -24.13 12.05 -0.82
CA TYR A 118 -24.70 10.79 -1.31
C TYR A 118 -25.99 10.47 -0.55
N SER A 119 -26.99 10.04 -1.31
CA SER A 119 -28.20 9.42 -0.78
C SER A 119 -27.89 8.05 -0.18
N THR A 120 -28.81 7.54 0.65
CA THR A 120 -28.71 6.19 1.22
C THR A 120 -28.62 5.11 0.14
N ALA A 121 -29.35 5.27 -0.97
CA ALA A 121 -29.31 4.35 -2.09
C ALA A 121 -27.93 4.34 -2.78
N GLU A 122 -27.36 5.51 -3.03
CA GLU A 122 -26.01 5.65 -3.59
C GLU A 122 -24.94 5.01 -2.69
N ILE A 123 -24.99 5.26 -1.38
CA ILE A 123 -24.08 4.62 -0.41
C ILE A 123 -24.24 3.10 -0.44
N SER A 124 -25.47 2.59 -0.52
CA SER A 124 -25.73 1.16 -0.63
C SER A 124 -25.13 0.56 -1.91
N SER A 125 -25.29 1.23 -3.05
CA SER A 125 -24.69 0.81 -4.33
C SER A 125 -23.16 0.78 -4.27
N ILE A 126 -22.53 1.78 -3.66
CA ILE A 126 -21.07 1.83 -3.48
C ILE A 126 -20.61 0.68 -2.59
N ASN A 127 -21.27 0.47 -1.44
CA ASN A 127 -20.92 -0.61 -0.52
C ASN A 127 -21.12 -2.00 -1.14
N ALA A 128 -22.16 -2.17 -1.96
CA ALA A 128 -22.38 -3.42 -2.70
C ALA A 128 -21.26 -3.66 -3.73
N TRP A 129 -20.85 -2.63 -4.47
CA TRP A 129 -19.71 -2.72 -5.38
C TRP A 129 -18.41 -3.05 -4.63
N PHE A 130 -18.14 -2.37 -3.51
CA PHE A 130 -16.99 -2.64 -2.65
C PHE A 130 -16.95 -4.09 -2.15
N ALA A 131 -18.07 -4.60 -1.67
CA ALA A 131 -18.17 -6.00 -1.24
C ALA A 131 -17.88 -6.97 -2.40
N GLN A 132 -18.34 -6.66 -3.61
CA GLN A 132 -18.08 -7.47 -4.79
C GLN A 132 -16.62 -7.36 -5.26
N GLU A 133 -16.00 -6.18 -5.20
CA GLU A 133 -14.56 -5.99 -5.46
C GLU A 133 -13.71 -6.85 -4.54
N LEU A 134 -14.00 -6.80 -3.23
CA LEU A 134 -13.34 -7.64 -2.26
C LEU A 134 -13.55 -9.11 -2.60
N LYS A 135 -14.80 -9.56 -2.78
CA LYS A 135 -15.10 -10.95 -3.14
C LYS A 135 -14.30 -11.44 -4.35
N GLU A 136 -14.19 -10.63 -5.40
CA GLU A 136 -13.45 -11.00 -6.61
C GLU A 136 -11.93 -11.01 -6.40
N LYS A 137 -11.39 -10.03 -5.66
CA LYS A 137 -9.96 -9.96 -5.34
C LYS A 137 -9.52 -11.04 -4.36
N MET A 138 -10.41 -11.46 -3.46
CA MET A 138 -10.18 -12.54 -2.50
C MET A 138 -10.36 -13.93 -3.15
N GLY A 139 -11.12 -14.07 -4.24
CA GLY A 139 -11.44 -15.37 -4.81
C GLY A 139 -12.39 -16.21 -3.92
N THR A 140 -12.75 -17.41 -4.39
CA THR A 140 -13.68 -18.30 -3.68
C THR A 140 -12.96 -19.13 -2.61
N GLY A 141 -13.49 -19.16 -1.38
CA GLY A 141 -13.02 -20.03 -0.29
C GLY A 141 -12.14 -19.34 0.77
N MET A 142 -11.96 -18.02 0.68
CA MET A 142 -11.24 -17.26 1.72
C MET A 142 -12.15 -16.88 2.89
N PRO A 143 -11.59 -16.79 4.13
CA PRO A 143 -12.32 -16.37 5.31
C PRO A 143 -12.99 -14.99 5.11
N PRO A 144 -13.97 -14.62 5.96
CA PRO A 144 -14.70 -13.35 5.82
C PRO A 144 -13.74 -12.18 5.66
N ALA A 145 -14.09 -11.25 4.76
CA ALA A 145 -13.28 -10.08 4.44
C ALA A 145 -12.86 -9.37 5.73
N VAL A 146 -11.56 -9.41 6.03
CA VAL A 146 -11.00 -8.63 7.13
C VAL A 146 -10.89 -7.20 6.61
N ASP A 147 -11.45 -6.24 7.35
CA ASP A 147 -11.34 -4.82 7.01
C ASP A 147 -9.84 -4.44 6.90
N PRO A 148 -9.35 -4.07 5.70
CA PRO A 148 -7.95 -3.70 5.50
C PRO A 148 -7.46 -2.60 6.45
N ILE A 149 -8.34 -1.67 6.82
CA ILE A 149 -7.98 -0.58 7.73
C ILE A 149 -7.78 -1.11 9.15
N GLU A 150 -8.59 -2.06 9.61
CA GLU A 150 -8.38 -2.68 10.93
C GLU A 150 -7.10 -3.52 10.97
N VAL A 151 -6.74 -4.19 9.87
CA VAL A 151 -5.44 -4.86 9.74
C VAL A 151 -4.30 -3.83 9.82
N LEU A 152 -4.38 -2.75 9.05
CA LEU A 152 -3.34 -1.70 9.03
C LEU A 152 -3.26 -0.93 10.35
N LYS A 153 -4.38 -0.80 11.06
CA LYS A 153 -4.42 -0.23 12.41
C LYS A 153 -3.64 -1.11 13.39
N LYS A 154 -3.85 -2.42 13.38
CA LYS A 154 -3.03 -3.36 14.18
C LYS A 154 -1.56 -3.34 13.75
N TRP A 155 -1.30 -3.35 12.45
CA TRP A 155 0.05 -3.23 11.89
C TRP A 155 0.79 -2.00 12.42
N SER A 156 0.12 -0.84 12.47
CA SER A 156 0.71 0.39 12.98
C SER A 156 1.20 0.30 14.44
N GLY A 157 0.63 -0.59 15.25
CA GLY A 157 1.09 -0.86 16.62
C GLY A 157 2.36 -1.71 16.68
N CYS A 158 2.60 -2.56 15.67
CA CYS A 158 3.80 -3.41 15.58
C CYS A 158 5.00 -2.69 14.94
N MET A 159 4.74 -1.57 14.29
CA MET A 159 5.75 -0.69 13.72
C MET A 159 6.51 0.01 14.84
N THR A 160 7.83 -0.19 14.92
CA THR A 160 8.68 0.47 15.92
C THR A 160 9.64 1.46 15.28
N LEU A 161 9.97 2.53 16.00
CA LEU A 161 10.99 3.49 15.58
C LEU A 161 12.38 2.86 15.51
N ALA A 162 12.66 1.88 16.39
CA ALA A 162 13.92 1.15 16.39
C ALA A 162 14.14 0.41 15.06
N ASN A 163 13.17 -0.39 14.63
CA ASN A 163 13.23 -1.08 13.34
C ASN A 163 13.29 -0.08 12.18
N PHE A 164 12.56 1.03 12.27
CA PHE A 164 12.55 2.08 11.26
C PHE A 164 13.93 2.74 11.08
N ASN A 165 14.61 3.03 12.19
CA ASN A 165 15.98 3.55 12.20
C ASN A 165 17.00 2.53 11.68
N THR A 166 16.89 1.27 12.11
CA THR A 166 17.77 0.18 11.65
C THR A 166 17.67 -0.02 10.14
N ALA A 167 16.46 0.05 9.58
CA ALA A 167 16.21 -0.01 8.14
C ALA A 167 16.63 1.27 7.39
N GLN A 168 17.03 2.33 8.11
CA GLN A 168 17.41 3.64 7.55
C GLN A 168 16.30 4.29 6.71
N MET A 169 15.02 4.05 7.03
CA MET A 169 13.88 4.46 6.23
C MET A 169 13.90 5.95 5.86
N ALA A 170 14.08 6.82 6.86
CA ALA A 170 14.12 8.28 6.64
C ALA A 170 15.32 8.74 5.82
N GLN A 171 16.51 8.22 6.11
CA GLN A 171 17.72 8.62 5.40
C GLN A 171 17.66 8.17 3.93
N LYS A 172 17.16 6.96 3.68
CA LYS A 172 17.10 6.38 2.34
C LYS A 172 15.99 7.01 1.50
N TRP A 173 14.80 7.23 2.04
CA TRP A 173 13.72 7.92 1.31
C TRP A 173 13.97 9.42 1.16
N GLY A 174 14.35 10.11 2.24
CA GLY A 174 14.63 11.55 2.18
C GLY A 174 15.84 11.89 1.30
N GLY A 175 16.85 11.00 1.28
CA GLY A 175 18.05 11.15 0.46
C GLY A 175 17.94 10.59 -0.96
N LEU A 176 16.87 9.86 -1.30
CA LEU A 176 16.68 9.29 -2.63
C LEU A 176 16.62 10.41 -3.67
N ALA A 177 17.50 10.35 -4.65
CA ALA A 177 17.49 11.24 -5.80
C ALA A 177 16.62 10.65 -6.90
N ALA A 178 15.66 11.43 -7.39
CA ALA A 178 14.94 11.17 -8.61
C ALA A 178 15.74 11.69 -9.83
N SER A 179 15.15 11.58 -11.02
CA SER A 179 15.66 12.15 -12.26
C SER A 179 16.04 13.62 -12.07
N GLN A 180 17.12 14.06 -12.70
CA GLN A 180 17.66 15.42 -12.55
C GLN A 180 18.24 15.74 -11.15
N GLY A 181 18.46 14.73 -10.30
CA GLY A 181 19.15 14.88 -9.01
C GLY A 181 18.31 15.50 -7.90
N GLN A 182 17.00 15.72 -8.13
CA GLN A 182 16.09 16.24 -7.11
C GLN A 182 15.86 15.17 -6.03
N LYS A 183 16.00 15.56 -4.76
CA LYS A 183 15.74 14.65 -3.63
C LYS A 183 14.26 14.63 -3.28
N CYS A 184 13.74 13.47 -2.89
CA CYS A 184 12.34 13.35 -2.45
C CYS A 184 12.02 14.34 -1.30
N ALA A 185 12.97 14.55 -0.39
CA ALA A 185 12.82 15.50 0.72
C ALA A 185 12.64 16.96 0.29
N ASN A 186 13.04 17.35 -0.92
CA ASN A 186 12.86 18.73 -1.38
C ASN A 186 11.37 19.10 -1.48
N CYS A 187 10.48 18.12 -1.74
CA CYS A 187 9.04 18.34 -1.88
C CYS A 187 8.23 17.66 -0.77
N HIS A 188 8.69 16.51 -0.27
CA HIS A 188 7.91 15.65 0.62
C HIS A 188 8.39 15.66 2.08
N ALA A 189 9.33 16.54 2.47
CA ALA A 189 9.81 16.59 3.86
C ALA A 189 8.72 16.94 4.89
N LEU A 190 7.66 17.63 4.45
CA LEU A 190 6.52 18.03 5.26
C LEU A 190 5.24 17.24 4.97
N GLY A 191 5.32 16.18 4.15
CA GLY A 191 4.17 15.32 3.87
C GLY A 191 3.29 15.73 2.68
N GLY A 192 3.82 16.49 1.71
CA GLY A 192 3.07 16.87 0.51
C GLY A 192 2.46 15.66 -0.24
N ASP A 193 1.24 15.84 -0.76
CA ASP A 193 0.46 14.80 -1.47
C ASP A 193 0.21 13.50 -0.65
N SER A 194 0.12 13.66 0.68
CA SER A 194 0.00 12.57 1.64
C SER A 194 1.14 11.56 1.54
N PHE A 195 2.33 12.02 1.12
CA PHE A 195 3.56 11.23 1.09
C PHE A 195 4.65 11.97 1.87
N ILE A 196 5.28 11.27 2.80
CA ILE A 196 6.32 11.83 3.67
C ILE A 196 7.66 11.22 3.30
N ALA A 197 8.64 12.06 2.97
CA ALA A 197 10.03 11.67 2.81
C ALA A 197 10.92 12.76 3.40
N THR A 198 11.47 12.50 4.58
CA THR A 198 12.35 13.42 5.31
C THR A 198 13.49 12.62 5.91
N THR A 199 14.64 13.26 6.13
CA THR A 199 15.76 12.64 6.85
C THR A 199 15.55 12.63 8.37
N ASN A 200 14.50 13.27 8.88
CA ASN A 200 14.09 13.17 10.28
C ASN A 200 13.26 11.90 10.51
N ALA A 201 13.88 10.88 11.09
CA ALA A 201 13.25 9.59 11.31
C ALA A 201 12.02 9.65 12.20
N GLN A 202 12.04 10.46 13.27
CA GLN A 202 10.90 10.61 14.16
C GLN A 202 9.69 11.18 13.42
N THR A 203 9.89 12.27 12.65
CA THR A 203 8.82 12.89 11.88
C THR A 203 8.25 11.93 10.84
N MET A 204 9.10 11.25 10.06
CA MET A 204 8.61 10.32 9.04
C MET A 204 7.84 9.15 9.65
N PHE A 205 8.35 8.60 10.76
CA PHE A 205 7.72 7.50 11.48
C PHE A 205 6.37 7.90 12.09
N ASP A 206 6.29 9.06 12.75
CA ASP A 206 5.04 9.56 13.30
C ASP A 206 4.00 9.81 12.21
N MET A 207 4.40 10.43 11.10
CA MET A 207 3.50 10.69 9.97
C MET A 207 2.97 9.39 9.36
N MET A 208 3.86 8.45 9.08
CA MET A 208 3.50 7.17 8.48
C MET A 208 2.66 6.28 9.40
N THR A 209 2.91 6.27 10.72
CA THR A 209 2.20 5.36 11.65
C THR A 209 0.91 5.94 12.22
N LYS A 210 0.77 7.27 12.30
CA LYS A 210 -0.43 7.92 12.87
C LYS A 210 -1.48 8.28 11.84
N TYR A 211 -1.09 8.54 10.59
CA TYR A 211 -2.01 9.05 9.59
C TYR A 211 -2.20 8.04 8.45
N LYS A 212 -3.44 7.58 8.31
CA LYS A 212 -3.87 6.58 7.33
C LYS A 212 -3.38 6.87 5.90
N ASP A 213 -3.54 8.11 5.45
CA ASP A 213 -3.21 8.47 4.06
C ASP A 213 -1.72 8.29 3.76
N TYR A 214 -0.84 8.46 4.76
CA TYR A 214 0.60 8.25 4.64
C TYR A 214 0.95 6.77 4.75
N LEU A 215 0.36 6.04 5.71
CA LEU A 215 0.58 4.60 5.86
C LEU A 215 0.25 3.86 4.55
N LEU A 216 -0.88 4.21 3.93
CA LEU A 216 -1.36 3.62 2.69
C LEU A 216 -0.44 3.87 1.50
N LYS A 217 0.46 4.85 1.55
CA LYS A 217 1.47 5.01 0.49
C LYS A 217 2.52 3.92 0.52
N PHE A 218 2.87 3.41 1.70
CA PHE A 218 3.95 2.45 1.92
C PHE A 218 3.44 1.01 2.05
N PHE A 219 2.30 0.81 2.71
CA PHE A 219 1.74 -0.50 3.00
C PHE A 219 0.29 -0.59 2.54
N THR A 220 -0.15 -1.80 2.21
CA THR A 220 -1.54 -2.11 1.92
C THR A 220 -1.85 -3.53 2.41
N VAL A 221 -3.06 -4.00 2.19
CA VAL A 221 -3.49 -5.36 2.53
C VAL A 221 -3.88 -6.07 1.25
N ASP A 222 -3.36 -7.27 1.06
CA ASP A 222 -3.71 -8.09 -0.10
C ASP A 222 -5.11 -8.72 0.05
N GLY A 223 -5.57 -9.42 -1.00
CA GLY A 223 -6.85 -10.14 -0.94
C GLY A 223 -6.93 -11.20 0.16
N THR A 224 -5.82 -11.64 0.75
CA THR A 224 -5.82 -12.64 1.83
C THR A 224 -5.90 -12.01 3.23
N GLY A 225 -5.92 -10.67 3.32
CA GLY A 225 -5.86 -9.96 4.60
C GLY A 225 -4.44 -9.78 5.13
N LYS A 226 -3.40 -10.08 4.34
CA LYS A 226 -2.00 -9.91 4.74
C LYS A 226 -1.49 -8.51 4.42
N VAL A 227 -0.74 -7.92 5.35
CA VAL A 227 -0.05 -6.65 5.09
C VAL A 227 1.09 -6.90 4.13
N ILE A 228 1.17 -6.06 3.10
CA ILE A 228 2.19 -6.09 2.05
C ILE A 228 2.69 -4.68 1.76
N ILE A 229 3.86 -4.56 1.11
CA ILE A 229 4.35 -3.29 0.60
C ILE A 229 3.47 -2.83 -0.56
N ASN A 230 3.03 -1.57 -0.55
CA ASN A 230 2.21 -1.00 -1.61
C ASN A 230 3.05 -0.63 -2.84
N LYS A 231 3.48 -1.63 -3.62
CA LYS A 231 4.27 -1.44 -4.84
C LYS A 231 3.52 -0.63 -5.90
N ALA A 232 2.20 -0.78 -5.99
CA ALA A 232 1.36 0.00 -6.90
C ALA A 232 1.46 1.51 -6.64
N SER A 233 1.47 1.93 -5.37
CA SER A 233 1.69 3.33 -4.98
C SER A 233 3.05 3.84 -5.44
N MET A 234 4.11 3.04 -5.29
CA MET A 234 5.46 3.41 -5.70
C MET A 234 5.61 3.51 -7.21
N VAL A 235 5.03 2.57 -7.97
CA VAL A 235 4.99 2.62 -9.44
C VAL A 235 4.24 3.87 -9.92
N ASN A 236 3.09 4.18 -9.30
CA ASN A 236 2.33 5.37 -9.63
C ASN A 236 3.16 6.65 -9.45
N ALA A 237 3.85 6.78 -8.32
CA ALA A 237 4.71 7.93 -8.04
C ALA A 237 5.93 7.98 -8.97
N GLY A 238 6.62 6.85 -9.17
CA GLY A 238 7.87 6.79 -9.93
C GLY A 238 7.70 6.94 -11.44
N VAL A 239 6.54 6.54 -11.98
CA VAL A 239 6.37 6.37 -13.44
C VAL A 239 5.12 7.06 -13.99
N THR A 240 4.02 7.11 -13.23
CA THR A 240 2.70 7.46 -13.81
C THR A 240 2.35 8.93 -13.67
N ILE A 241 2.65 9.57 -12.53
CA ILE A 241 2.22 10.96 -12.27
C ILE A 241 2.88 11.92 -13.27
N PRO A 242 2.12 12.70 -14.07
CA PRO A 242 2.69 13.70 -14.96
C PRO A 242 3.49 14.76 -14.19
N SER A 243 4.64 15.16 -14.73
CA SER A 243 5.52 16.18 -14.14
C SER A 243 6.16 15.83 -12.79
N HIS A 244 5.91 14.65 -12.22
CA HIS A 244 6.66 14.15 -11.06
C HIS A 244 8.01 13.59 -11.51
N PRO A 245 9.14 13.99 -10.89
CA PRO A 245 10.46 13.45 -11.19
C PRO A 245 10.46 11.91 -11.16
N ARG A 246 11.07 11.29 -12.18
CA ARG A 246 11.08 9.84 -12.33
C ARG A 246 12.10 9.20 -11.41
N PHE A 247 11.76 8.07 -10.82
CA PHE A 247 12.69 7.23 -10.06
C PHE A 247 12.35 5.76 -10.33
N ASP A 248 13.31 4.86 -10.13
CA ASP A 248 13.04 3.42 -10.23
C ASP A 248 12.13 3.00 -9.06
N PRO A 249 10.87 2.60 -9.28
CA PRO A 249 9.95 2.26 -8.19
C PRO A 249 10.16 0.85 -7.63
N THR A 250 11.11 0.09 -8.17
CA THR A 250 11.34 -1.32 -7.85
C THR A 250 12.67 -1.57 -7.17
N THR A 251 13.76 -0.97 -7.65
CA THR A 251 15.11 -1.26 -7.16
C THR A 251 15.85 0.04 -6.86
N ASN A 252 15.53 0.64 -5.71
CA ASN A 252 16.23 1.82 -5.21
C ASN A 252 16.49 1.72 -3.69
N ALA A 253 17.30 2.64 -3.17
CA ALA A 253 17.73 2.62 -1.78
C ALA A 253 16.56 2.80 -0.77
N GLY A 254 15.53 3.56 -1.14
CA GLY A 254 14.28 3.71 -0.36
C GLY A 254 13.42 2.44 -0.38
N MET A 255 13.32 1.74 -1.52
CA MET A 255 12.62 0.45 -1.61
C MET A 255 13.33 -0.63 -0.79
N GLN A 256 14.66 -0.70 -0.84
CA GLN A 256 15.46 -1.60 0.00
C GLN A 256 15.24 -1.32 1.50
N ALA A 257 15.17 -0.05 1.89
CA ALA A 257 14.84 0.33 3.27
C ALA A 257 13.42 -0.08 3.67
N LEU A 258 12.45 0.09 2.76
CA LEU A 258 11.05 -0.29 2.99
C LEU A 258 10.90 -1.80 3.14
N GLU A 259 11.60 -2.58 2.33
CA GLU A 259 11.67 -4.04 2.43
C GLU A 259 12.33 -4.48 3.75
N ALA A 260 13.48 -3.92 4.10
CA ALA A 260 14.14 -4.22 5.37
C ALA A 260 13.25 -3.89 6.58
N TYR A 261 12.54 -2.77 6.53
CA TYR A 261 11.61 -2.38 7.58
C TYR A 261 10.40 -3.31 7.67
N TYR A 262 9.80 -3.65 6.54
CA TYR A 262 8.72 -4.64 6.45
C TYR A 262 9.14 -5.98 7.03
N THR A 263 10.30 -6.52 6.63
CA THR A 263 10.84 -7.79 7.12
C THR A 263 11.10 -7.76 8.63
N ALA A 264 11.46 -6.61 9.20
CA ALA A 264 11.65 -6.47 10.65
C ALA A 264 10.32 -6.35 11.42
N THR A 265 9.28 -5.78 10.81
CA THR A 265 7.96 -5.60 11.45
C THR A 265 7.07 -6.83 11.31
N LEU A 266 7.13 -7.55 10.19
CA LEU A 266 6.23 -8.67 9.91
C LEU A 266 6.24 -9.76 10.99
N PRO A 267 7.40 -10.24 11.50
CA PRO A 267 7.41 -11.24 12.56
C PRO A 267 6.75 -10.75 13.86
N LEU A 268 6.83 -9.46 14.18
CA LEU A 268 6.15 -8.89 15.35
C LEU A 268 4.63 -8.95 15.18
N PHE A 269 4.16 -8.64 13.97
CA PHE A 269 2.74 -8.69 13.62
C PHE A 269 2.18 -10.12 13.57
N GLU A 270 2.93 -11.06 12.99
CA GLU A 270 2.52 -12.46 12.84
C GLU A 270 2.58 -13.24 14.16
N ALA A 271 3.55 -12.95 15.04
CA ALA A 271 3.69 -13.66 16.31
C ALA A 271 2.48 -13.45 17.23
N ASN A 272 2.05 -12.19 17.40
CA ASN A 272 0.77 -11.85 18.01
C ASN A 272 0.46 -10.35 17.80
N PRO A 273 -0.52 -10.01 16.93
CA PRO A 273 -0.85 -8.61 16.65
C PRO A 273 -1.44 -7.86 17.85
N ASN A 274 -1.86 -8.58 18.91
CA ASN A 274 -2.38 -7.99 20.14
C ASN A 274 -1.30 -7.74 21.22
N THR A 275 -0.06 -8.18 21.01
CA THR A 275 1.07 -7.89 21.93
C THR A 275 1.95 -6.73 21.48
N CYS A 276 1.67 -6.20 20.28
CA CYS A 276 2.28 -4.97 19.81
C CYS A 276 1.80 -3.78 20.66
N GLU A 277 2.42 -2.61 20.49
CA GLU A 277 1.92 -1.39 21.12
C GLU A 277 0.48 -1.11 20.67
N PRO A 278 -0.30 -0.32 21.46
CA PRO A 278 -1.61 0.13 21.01
C PRO A 278 -1.55 0.69 19.59
N PRO A 279 -2.54 0.38 18.74
CA PRO A 279 -2.61 0.93 17.40
C PRO A 279 -2.35 2.43 17.37
N ARG A 280 -1.41 2.85 16.52
CA ARG A 280 -1.00 4.24 16.39
C ARG A 280 -1.84 5.00 15.37
N LEU A 281 -2.43 4.27 14.42
CA LEU A 281 -3.25 4.84 13.36
C LEU A 281 -4.47 5.56 13.95
N LEU A 282 -4.55 6.85 13.70
CA LEU A 282 -5.68 7.68 14.08
C LEU A 282 -6.92 7.27 13.25
N PRO A 283 -8.12 7.37 13.84
CA PRO A 283 -9.38 7.08 13.16
C PRO A 283 -9.63 7.98 11.93
#